data_AF-A0A6J4JM99-F1
#
_entry.id   AF-A0A6J4JM99-F1
#
_cell.length_a   1.000
_cell.length_b   1.000
_cell.length_c   1.000
_cell.angle_alpha   90.00
_cell.angle_beta   90.00
_cell.angle_gamma   90.00
#
_symmetry.space_group_name_H-M   'P 1'
#
loop_
_entity.id
_entity.type
_entity.pdbx_description
1 polymer ?
#
loop_
_entity_poly.entity_id
_entity_poly.type
_entity_poly.pdbx_seq_one_letter_code
_entity_poly.pdbx_strand_id
1 'polypeptide(L)'
;GNQWRWELGIGSRWADKRWKEWEGSITNQYQYRITGRKELRTRLGTISCWEVTAGAQSELGKTALLAYFNEEHGFVQLDYTNIDGSRLLMELVAHGKK
;
A
#
# COMPACT_ATOMS: atom_id res chain seq x y z
N GLY A 1 11.74 3.02 15.25
CA GLY A 1 10.35 2.58 15.48
C GLY A 1 9.84 1.92 14.22
N ASN A 2 9.04 0.86 14.33
CA ASN A 2 8.59 0.03 13.20
C ASN A 2 7.12 0.26 12.82
N GLN A 3 6.48 1.27 13.42
CA GLN A 3 5.09 1.61 13.19
C GLN A 3 4.94 3.14 13.12
N TRP A 4 4.10 3.58 12.19
CA TRP A 4 3.77 4.99 12.00
C TRP A 4 2.26 5.13 11.91
N ARG A 5 1.74 6.22 12.48
CA ARG A 5 0.35 6.62 12.39
C ARG A 5 0.29 8.11 12.10
N TRP A 6 -0.60 8.50 11.20
CA TRP A 6 -0.85 9.90 10.89
C TRP A 6 -2.23 10.06 10.28
N GLU A 7 -2.70 11.29 10.23
CA GLU A 7 -4.04 11.63 9.73
C GLU A 7 -3.92 12.71 8.66
N LEU A 8 -4.83 12.67 7.69
CA LEU A 8 -4.92 13.66 6.63
C LEU A 8 -6.37 14.10 6.42
N GLY A 9 -6.62 15.40 6.57
CA GLY A 9 -7.87 16.00 6.12
C GLY A 9 -7.88 16.16 4.59
N ILE A 10 -8.90 15.62 3.93
CA ILE A 10 -9.06 15.68 2.48
C ILE A 10 -10.40 16.34 2.15
N GLY A 11 -10.36 17.49 1.47
CA GLY A 11 -11.55 18.18 1.00
C GLY A 11 -12.13 17.56 -0.26
N SER A 12 -13.44 17.73 -0.47
CA SER A 12 -14.22 17.26 -1.63
C SER A 12 -13.69 17.69 -3.00
N ARG A 13 -12.74 18.63 -3.09
CA ARG A 13 -12.03 18.96 -4.35
C ARG A 13 -11.26 17.78 -4.94
N TRP A 14 -10.97 16.75 -4.15
CA TRP A 14 -10.31 15.51 -4.58
C TRP A 14 -11.30 14.37 -4.89
N ALA A 15 -12.61 14.63 -4.73
CA ALA A 15 -13.67 13.71 -5.10
C ALA A 15 -13.72 13.54 -6.63
N ASP A 16 -13.76 12.30 -7.10
CA ASP A 16 -13.88 11.97 -8.53
C ASP A 16 -14.69 10.70 -8.68
N LYS A 17 -15.55 10.65 -9.71
CA LYS A 17 -16.37 9.48 -10.06
C LYS A 17 -15.54 8.22 -10.28
N ARG A 18 -14.29 8.35 -10.73
CA ARG A 18 -13.42 7.22 -11.04
C ARG A 18 -12.99 6.43 -9.81
N TRP A 19 -13.00 7.04 -8.62
CA TRP A 19 -12.61 6.36 -7.38
C TRP A 19 -13.69 6.45 -6.30
N LYS A 20 -14.08 7.64 -5.89
CA LYS A 20 -15.19 7.87 -4.95
C LYS A 20 -15.54 9.35 -4.90
N GLU A 21 -16.83 9.66 -4.90
CA GLU A 21 -17.33 11.00 -4.64
C GLU A 21 -17.76 11.17 -3.19
N TRP A 22 -17.53 12.36 -2.62
CA TRP A 22 -18.02 12.76 -1.31
C TRP A 22 -18.17 14.28 -1.22
N GLU A 23 -18.97 14.74 -0.27
CA GLU A 23 -19.14 16.17 0.04
C GLU A 23 -18.46 16.52 1.36
N GLY A 24 -17.97 17.75 1.48
CA GLY A 24 -17.27 18.23 2.67
C GLY A 24 -15.82 17.73 2.80
N SER A 25 -15.33 17.68 4.03
CA SER A 25 -13.99 17.18 4.37
C SER A 25 -14.08 15.84 5.07
N ILE A 26 -13.25 14.89 4.62
CA ILE A 26 -13.06 13.59 5.29
C ILE A 26 -11.69 13.58 5.98
N THR A 27 -11.54 12.74 7.00
CA THR A 27 -10.24 12.54 7.64
C THR A 27 -9.79 11.10 7.40
N ASN A 28 -8.66 10.93 6.72
CA ASN A 28 -8.09 9.62 6.49
C ASN A 28 -7.02 9.31 7.54
N GLN A 29 -7.22 8.22 8.27
CA GLN A 29 -6.30 7.73 9.29
C GLN A 29 -5.44 6.64 8.70
N TYR A 30 -4.13 6.86 8.64
CA TYR A 30 -3.18 5.89 8.10
C TYR A 30 -2.39 5.20 9.20
N GLN A 31 -2.13 3.92 9.00
CA GLN A 31 -1.22 3.14 9.83
C GLN A 31 -0.28 2.35 8.93
N TYR A 32 1.02 2.39 9.24
CA TYR A 32 2.07 1.59 8.59
C TYR A 32 2.81 0.79 9.64
N ARG A 33 3.20 -0.45 9.32
CA ARG A 33 3.99 -1.30 10.21
C ARG A 33 4.89 -2.24 9.41
N ILE A 34 6.17 -2.28 9.75
CA ILE A 34 7.08 -3.36 9.32
C ILE A 34 6.78 -4.57 10.22
N THR A 35 6.29 -5.66 9.63
CA THR A 35 5.88 -6.87 10.37
C THR A 35 7.02 -7.88 10.52
N GLY A 36 8.01 -7.86 9.63
CA GLY A 36 9.18 -8.72 9.72
C GLY A 36 9.88 -8.90 8.39
N ARG A 37 10.68 -9.96 8.27
CA ARG A 37 11.27 -10.41 7.00
C ARG A 37 10.58 -11.67 6.50
N LYS A 38 10.43 -11.79 5.19
CA LYS A 38 9.86 -12.94 4.51
C LYS A 38 10.63 -13.22 3.22
N GLU A 39 10.93 -14.49 2.98
CA GLU A 39 11.45 -14.95 1.70
C GLU A 39 10.29 -15.03 0.70
N LEU A 40 10.36 -14.24 -0.37
CA LEU A 40 9.36 -14.23 -1.43
C LEU A 40 9.91 -14.95 -2.66
N ARG A 41 9.19 -15.97 -3.15
CA ARG A 41 9.55 -16.66 -4.39
C ARG A 41 9.02 -15.85 -5.57
N THR A 42 9.93 -15.34 -6.38
CA THR A 42 9.60 -14.48 -7.54
C THR A 42 10.14 -15.09 -8.83
N ARG A 43 9.87 -14.42 -9.96
CA ARG A 43 10.44 -14.78 -11.27
C ARG A 43 11.96 -14.58 -11.35
N LEU A 44 12.53 -13.77 -10.45
CA LEU A 44 13.95 -13.48 -10.36
C LEU A 44 14.69 -14.40 -9.38
N GLY A 45 13.97 -15.35 -8.77
CA GLY A 45 14.46 -16.21 -7.69
C GLY A 45 13.80 -15.86 -6.35
N THR A 46 14.34 -16.42 -5.28
CA THR A 46 13.89 -16.13 -3.92
C THR A 46 14.57 -14.85 -3.44
N ILE A 47 13.77 -13.87 -3.01
CA ILE A 47 14.25 -12.57 -2.54
C ILE A 47 13.78 -12.36 -1.10
N SER A 48 14.74 -12.10 -0.21
CA SER A 48 14.46 -11.72 1.18
C SER A 48 13.90 -10.31 1.22
N CYS A 49 12.67 -10.15 1.72
CA CYS A 49 11.97 -8.88 1.75
C CYS A 49 11.53 -8.50 3.16
N TRP A 50 11.56 -7.22 3.47
CA TRP A 50 10.79 -6.63 4.55
C TRP A 50 9.31 -6.67 4.19
N GLU A 51 8.51 -7.25 5.07
CA GLU A 51 7.05 -7.21 4.97
C GLU A 51 6.54 -5.94 5.67
N VAL A 52 5.79 -5.15 4.92
CA VAL A 52 5.21 -3.90 5.38
C VAL A 52 3.70 -3.96 5.19
N THR A 53 2.97 -3.80 6.28
CA THR A 53 1.51 -3.67 6.25
C THR A 53 1.14 -2.21 6.36
N ALA A 54 0.18 -1.77 5.56
CA ALA A 54 -0.44 -0.46 5.73
C ALA A 54 -1.95 -0.56 5.62
N GLY A 55 -2.63 0.37 6.26
CA GLY A 55 -4.08 0.52 6.15
C GLY A 55 -4.47 1.97 6.26
N ALA A 56 -5.54 2.33 5.56
CA ALA A 56 -6.19 3.63 5.71
C ALA A 56 -7.66 3.44 6.07
N GLN A 57 -8.18 4.29 6.94
CA GLN A 57 -9.56 4.31 7.37
C GLN A 57 -10.09 5.74 7.28
N SER A 58 -11.23 5.90 6.62
CA SER A 58 -12.02 7.14 6.64
C SER A 58 -13.51 6.82 6.76
N GLU A 59 -14.33 7.85 6.73
CA GLU A 59 -15.79 7.78 6.64
C GLU A 59 -16.25 7.08 5.35
N LEU A 60 -15.42 7.10 4.30
CA LEU A 60 -15.74 6.50 3.00
C LEU A 60 -15.49 4.99 2.95
N GLY A 61 -14.67 4.46 3.86
CA GLY A 61 -14.30 3.05 3.89
C GLY A 61 -12.84 2.81 4.27
N LYS A 62 -12.37 1.59 3.94
CA LYS A 62 -11.05 1.08 4.33
C LYS A 62 -10.24 0.70 3.10
N THR A 63 -8.93 0.90 3.18
CA THR A 63 -7.98 0.32 2.24
C THR A 63 -6.88 -0.41 2.99
N ALA A 64 -6.23 -1.37 2.32
CA ALA A 64 -5.15 -2.14 2.89
C ALA A 64 -4.03 -2.33 1.87
N LEU A 65 -2.79 -2.41 2.34
CA LEU A 65 -1.61 -2.73 1.55
C LEU A 65 -0.76 -3.75 2.29
N LEU A 66 -0.36 -4.80 1.58
CA LEU A 66 0.75 -5.65 1.95
C LEU A 66 1.86 -5.45 0.92
N ALA A 67 2.99 -4.91 1.38
CA ALA A 67 4.15 -4.61 0.54
C ALA A 67 5.34 -5.48 0.96
N TYR A 68 6.07 -5.96 -0.04
CA TYR A 68 7.33 -6.67 0.13
C TYR A 68 8.45 -5.80 -0.46
N PHE A 69 9.32 -5.30 0.41
CA PHE A 69 10.41 -4.39 0.04
C PHE A 69 11.77 -5.06 0.26
N ASN A 70 12.63 -5.02 -0.74
CA ASN A 70 14.02 -5.45 -0.66
C ASN A 70 14.94 -4.24 -0.83
N GLU A 71 16.05 -4.20 -0.09
CA GLU A 71 16.95 -3.03 -0.06
C GLU A 71 17.72 -2.83 -1.38
N GLU A 72 17.94 -3.90 -2.15
CA GLU A 72 18.63 -3.85 -3.45
C GLU A 72 17.65 -3.58 -4.60
N HIS A 73 16.49 -4.24 -4.58
CA HIS A 73 15.53 -4.22 -5.70
C HIS A 73 14.34 -3.27 -5.51
N GLY A 74 14.14 -2.70 -4.32
CA GLY A 74 12.97 -1.89 -3.99
C GLY A 74 11.71 -2.72 -3.75
N PHE A 75 10.56 -2.26 -4.22
CA PHE A 75 9.29 -2.99 -4.06
C PHE A 75 9.26 -4.21 -4.99
N VAL A 76 9.27 -5.39 -4.36
CA VAL A 76 9.21 -6.68 -5.06
C VAL A 76 7.77 -7.09 -5.32
N GLN A 77 6.86 -6.79 -4.39
CA GLN A 77 5.43 -7.01 -4.57
C GLN A 77 4.61 -5.99 -3.77
N LEU A 78 3.48 -5.56 -4.34
CA LEU A 78 2.47 -4.71 -3.71
C LEU A 78 1.11 -5.36 -3.91
N ASP A 79 0.44 -5.70 -2.82
CA ASP A 79 -0.90 -6.27 -2.79
C ASP A 79 -1.85 -5.30 -2.10
N TYR A 80 -2.61 -4.56 -2.91
CA TYR A 80 -3.44 -3.46 -2.45
C TYR A 80 -4.93 -3.79 -2.59
N THR A 81 -5.69 -3.53 -1.53
CA THR A 81 -7.15 -3.60 -1.51
C THR A 81 -7.71 -2.18 -1.53
N ASN A 82 -8.41 -1.85 -2.62
CA ASN A 82 -9.08 -0.57 -2.82
C ASN A 82 -10.32 -0.44 -1.92
N ILE A 83 -10.85 0.78 -1.87
CA ILE A 83 -12.00 1.14 -1.01
C ILE A 83 -13.29 0.43 -1.42
N ASP A 84 -13.40 0.03 -2.69
CA ASP A 84 -14.51 -0.75 -3.25
C ASP A 84 -14.32 -2.27 -3.10
N GLY A 85 -13.21 -2.70 -2.49
CA GLY A 85 -12.85 -4.10 -2.31
C GLY A 85 -12.13 -4.74 -3.50
N SER A 86 -11.95 -4.02 -4.61
CA SER A 86 -11.12 -4.51 -5.72
C SER A 86 -9.64 -4.61 -5.31
N ARG A 87 -8.90 -5.51 -5.97
CA ARG A 87 -7.51 -5.84 -5.62
C ARG A 87 -6.56 -5.49 -6.76
N LEU A 88 -5.50 -4.76 -6.44
CA LEU A 88 -4.38 -4.49 -7.33
C LEU A 88 -3.14 -5.24 -6.84
N LEU A 89 -2.63 -6.16 -7.66
CA LEU A 89 -1.39 -6.88 -7.42
C LEU A 89 -0.32 -6.40 -8.42
N MET A 90 0.79 -5.89 -7.90
CA MET A 90 1.95 -5.52 -8.70
C MET A 90 3.15 -6.35 -8.26
N GLU A 91 3.89 -6.91 -9.22
CA GLU A 91 5.06 -7.77 -8.97
C GLU A 91 6.24 -7.28 -9.80
N LEU A 92 7.44 -7.30 -9.21
CA LEU A 92 8.68 -7.06 -9.92
C LEU A 92 9.01 -8.29 -10.79
N VAL A 93 8.91 -8.10 -12.11
CA VAL A 93 9.17 -9.18 -13.09
C VAL A 93 10.57 -9.14 -13.69
N ALA A 94 11.19 -7.96 -13.76
CA ALA A 94 12.54 -7.73 -14.27
C ALA A 94 13.08 -6.38 -13.79
N HIS A 95 14.40 -6.24 -13.72
CA HIS A 95 15.08 -4.96 -13.53
C HIS A 95 16.25 -4.85 -14.53
N GLY A 96 16.44 -3.67 -15.13
CA GLY A 96 17.58 -3.43 -16.02
C GLY A 96 18.86 -3.20 -15.23
N LYS A 97 20.01 -3.61 -15.77
CA LYS A 97 21.30 -3.08 -15.30
C LYS A 97 21.38 -1.62 -15.71
N LYS A 98 21.77 -0.75 -14.78
CA LYS A 98 22.12 0.65 -15.08
C LYS A 98 23.36 0.70 -15.98
#